data_AF-A0A840PJH5-F1
#
_entry.id   AF-A0A840PJH5-F1
#
_cell.length_a   1.000
_cell.length_b   1.000
_cell.length_c   1.000
_cell.angle_alpha   90.00
_cell.angle_beta   90.00
_cell.angle_gamma   90.00
#
_symmetry.space_group_name_H-M   'P 1'
#
loop_
_entity.id
_entity.type
_entity.pdbx_description
1 polymer ?
#
loop_
_entity_poly.entity_id
_entity_poly.type
_entity_poly.pdbx_seq_one_letter_code
_entity_poly.pdbx_strand_id
1 'polypeptide(L)'
;MIEATTREGYTYQIGKHLMPWFGPLRMAEILPSHVREWVTMMVNNGVTPATIQHVRNILSAIFTTALNDQITFLHPCKGVKTPTVPKPELKIITPEQFDTIYQALPNADMQLLIETAIETGLRWGELTELRVKDLNRTTRILSVRRAVVQVDPKFHPEGKRFHVKDYPKDKESRRLKLSRQIATKLSVHIDAESLGEDDLLFRLRDQEDTTPPLYVVPDPDDLGLTAPNAAGRRYRHGSLSGYNAGKCRCDHCKKAFATYRAERRAKGKDAPRKKRVVDTDGHIPRDWFRTNIWKPSLNKAGLDFHVRAHDLRHAHASWLLAGGADLQVVKERLGHGSITTTEKYLHTLPDADESAIDAFESIRYRKGTG
;
A
#
# COMPACT_ATOMS: atom_id res chain seq x y z
N MET A 1 -24.76 -5.41 7.21
CA MET A 1 -23.80 -4.70 8.08
C MET A 1 -22.65 -4.19 7.21
N ILE A 2 -22.28 -2.90 7.30
CA ILE A 2 -21.19 -2.32 6.47
C ILE A 2 -19.84 -2.73 7.04
N GLU A 3 -18.92 -3.14 6.18
CA GLU A 3 -17.55 -3.53 6.54
C GLU A 3 -16.77 -2.36 7.19
N ALA A 4 -15.95 -2.62 8.21
CA ALA A 4 -15.24 -1.60 8.99
C ALA A 4 -14.41 -0.62 8.13
N THR A 5 -13.66 -1.13 7.16
CA THR A 5 -12.87 -0.34 6.19
C THR A 5 -13.75 0.56 5.32
N THR A 6 -14.90 0.03 4.88
CA THR A 6 -15.86 0.78 4.08
C THR A 6 -16.49 1.90 4.92
N ARG A 7 -16.85 1.60 6.18
CA ARG A 7 -17.38 2.59 7.14
C ARG A 7 -16.38 3.70 7.44
N GLU A 8 -15.12 3.35 7.69
CA GLU A 8 -14.03 4.32 7.89
C GLU A 8 -13.88 5.24 6.68
N GLY A 9 -13.76 4.66 5.49
CA GLY A 9 -13.64 5.40 4.24
C GLY A 9 -14.83 6.34 4.02
N TYR A 10 -16.06 5.84 4.18
CA TYR A 10 -17.26 6.66 4.01
C TYR A 10 -17.31 7.80 5.02
N THR A 11 -16.99 7.55 6.29
CA THR A 11 -17.01 8.58 7.34
C THR A 11 -16.08 9.74 6.99
N TYR A 12 -14.87 9.44 6.55
CA TYR A 12 -13.92 10.47 6.14
C TYR A 12 -14.40 11.25 4.91
N GLN A 13 -14.86 10.55 3.87
CA GLN A 13 -15.33 11.18 2.63
C GLN A 13 -16.57 12.05 2.85
N ILE A 14 -17.53 11.56 3.65
CA ILE A 14 -18.73 12.30 4.03
C ILE A 14 -18.34 13.57 4.79
N GLY A 15 -17.54 13.44 5.86
CA GLY A 15 -17.13 14.58 6.68
C GLY A 15 -16.31 15.62 5.92
N LYS A 16 -15.43 15.17 5.01
CA LYS A 16 -14.55 16.06 4.25
C LYS A 16 -15.22 16.75 3.08
N HIS A 17 -16.08 16.03 2.34
CA HIS A 17 -16.55 16.50 1.03
C HIS A 17 -18.06 16.72 0.94
N LEU A 18 -18.87 15.98 1.70
CA LEU A 18 -20.34 16.11 1.65
C LEU A 18 -20.87 17.07 2.71
N MET A 19 -20.48 16.88 3.97
CA MET A 19 -21.00 17.66 5.09
C MET A 19 -20.75 19.17 4.98
N PRO A 20 -19.58 19.66 4.51
CA PRO A 20 -19.36 21.10 4.40
C PRO A 20 -20.30 21.80 3.40
N TRP A 21 -20.79 21.08 2.40
CA TRP A 21 -21.66 21.64 1.35
C TRP A 21 -23.13 21.35 1.59
N PHE A 22 -23.47 20.07 1.82
CA PHE A 22 -24.87 19.63 1.95
C PHE A 22 -25.39 19.64 3.38
N GLY A 23 -24.51 19.67 4.40
CA GLY A 23 -24.90 19.60 5.80
C GLY A 23 -25.89 20.69 6.25
N PRO A 24 -25.75 21.95 5.79
CA PRO A 24 -26.71 23.01 6.11
C PRO A 24 -28.08 22.88 5.41
N LEU A 25 -28.20 22.06 4.36
CA LEU A 25 -29.41 21.94 3.56
C LEU A 25 -30.32 20.84 4.09
N ARG A 26 -31.64 21.05 4.02
CA ARG A 26 -32.59 19.96 4.28
C ARG A 26 -32.49 18.95 3.14
N MET A 27 -32.51 17.66 3.46
CA MET A 27 -32.34 16.60 2.45
C MET A 27 -33.39 16.69 1.31
N ALA A 28 -34.63 17.04 1.63
CA ALA A 28 -35.70 17.23 0.65
C ALA A 28 -35.51 18.44 -0.29
N GLU A 29 -34.65 19.40 0.10
CA GLU A 29 -34.36 20.62 -0.67
C GLU A 29 -33.10 20.47 -1.54
N ILE A 30 -32.40 19.33 -1.45
CA ILE A 30 -31.21 19.10 -2.26
C ILE A 30 -31.64 18.75 -3.69
N LEU A 31 -31.36 19.66 -4.62
CA LEU A 31 -31.67 19.55 -6.04
C LEU A 31 -30.46 19.13 -6.89
N PRO A 32 -30.66 18.62 -8.13
CA PRO A 32 -29.57 18.36 -9.07
C PRO A 32 -28.67 19.56 -9.39
N SER A 33 -29.17 20.80 -9.28
CA SER A 33 -28.35 22.02 -9.40
C SER A 33 -27.28 22.09 -8.31
N HIS A 34 -27.64 21.85 -7.05
CA HIS A 34 -26.69 21.85 -5.92
C HIS A 34 -25.59 20.80 -6.10
N VAL A 35 -25.92 19.63 -6.66
CA VAL A 35 -24.92 18.59 -6.93
C VAL A 35 -24.00 18.99 -8.09
N ARG A 36 -24.51 19.64 -9.14
CA ARG A 36 -23.68 20.17 -10.23
C ARG A 36 -22.71 21.24 -9.74
N GLU A 37 -23.20 22.20 -8.95
CA GLU A 37 -22.39 23.25 -8.34
C GLU A 37 -21.32 22.68 -7.41
N TRP A 38 -21.68 21.69 -6.59
CA TRP A 38 -20.75 20.97 -5.75
C TRP A 38 -19.65 20.26 -6.55
N VAL A 39 -20.01 19.56 -7.64
CA VAL A 39 -19.02 18.93 -8.53
C VAL A 39 -18.08 19.98 -9.13
N THR A 40 -18.60 21.10 -9.62
CA THR A 40 -17.79 22.21 -10.15
C THR A 40 -16.84 22.76 -9.10
N MET A 41 -17.31 22.98 -7.88
CA MET A 41 -16.48 23.42 -6.75
C MET A 41 -15.37 22.41 -6.44
N MET A 42 -15.65 21.10 -6.44
CA MET A 42 -14.63 20.08 -6.21
C MET A 42 -13.55 20.08 -7.30
N VAL A 43 -13.94 20.26 -8.56
CA VAL A 43 -12.99 20.40 -9.68
C VAL A 43 -12.11 21.63 -9.48
N ASN A 44 -12.71 22.78 -9.15
CA ASN A 44 -11.98 24.03 -8.92
C ASN A 44 -11.01 23.93 -7.72
N ASN A 45 -11.35 23.12 -6.73
CA ASN A 45 -10.49 22.84 -5.57
C ASN A 45 -9.41 21.77 -5.85
N GLY A 46 -9.28 21.31 -7.10
CA GLY A 46 -8.25 20.35 -7.50
C GLY A 46 -8.49 18.92 -7.01
N VAL A 47 -9.72 18.55 -6.65
CA VAL A 47 -10.04 17.18 -6.26
C VAL A 47 -10.04 16.27 -7.49
N THR A 48 -9.43 15.09 -7.37
CA THR A 48 -9.27 14.19 -8.52
C THR A 48 -10.62 13.65 -9.02
N PRO A 49 -10.79 13.44 -10.36
CA PRO A 49 -12.01 12.87 -10.93
C PRO A 49 -12.48 11.58 -10.25
N ALA A 50 -11.54 10.68 -9.91
CA ALA A 50 -11.84 9.42 -9.23
C ALA A 50 -12.44 9.65 -7.83
N THR A 51 -11.93 10.64 -7.09
CA THR A 51 -12.47 11.01 -5.78
C THR A 51 -13.86 11.63 -5.92
N ILE A 52 -14.07 12.52 -6.90
CA ILE A 52 -15.38 13.12 -7.17
C ILE A 52 -16.41 12.03 -7.48
N GLN A 53 -16.08 11.08 -8.37
CA GLN A 53 -16.96 9.98 -8.70
C GLN A 53 -17.26 9.08 -7.49
N HIS A 54 -16.25 8.80 -6.66
CA HIS A 54 -16.41 8.01 -5.44
C HIS A 54 -17.36 8.70 -4.45
N VAL A 55 -17.14 9.98 -4.15
CA VAL A 55 -17.98 10.73 -3.20
C VAL A 55 -19.40 10.91 -3.74
N ARG A 56 -19.56 11.14 -5.05
CA ARG A 56 -20.87 11.16 -5.71
C ARG A 56 -21.60 9.81 -5.60
N ASN A 57 -20.88 8.69 -5.67
CA ASN A 57 -21.49 7.37 -5.47
C ASN A 57 -21.98 7.19 -4.02
N ILE A 58 -21.23 7.68 -3.03
CA ILE A 58 -21.68 7.68 -1.62
C ILE A 58 -22.96 8.52 -1.49
N LEU A 59 -22.97 9.73 -2.05
CA LEU A 59 -24.16 10.60 -2.06
C LEU A 59 -25.35 9.91 -2.73
N SER A 60 -25.11 9.25 -3.87
CA SER A 60 -26.15 8.50 -4.59
C SER A 60 -26.72 7.37 -3.75
N ALA A 61 -25.90 6.65 -2.98
CA ALA A 61 -26.38 5.58 -2.10
C ALA A 61 -27.25 6.12 -0.94
N ILE A 62 -26.84 7.26 -0.36
CA ILE A 62 -27.63 7.97 0.65
C ILE A 62 -29.00 8.35 0.09
N PHE A 63 -29.05 8.99 -1.09
CA PHE A 63 -30.29 9.44 -1.72
C PHE A 63 -31.14 8.29 -2.28
N THR A 64 -30.54 7.15 -2.63
CA THR A 64 -31.30 5.94 -2.98
C THR A 64 -32.08 5.44 -1.77
N THR A 65 -31.42 5.39 -0.60
CA THR A 65 -32.08 4.99 0.66
C THR A 65 -33.17 5.99 1.05
N ALA A 66 -32.86 7.29 1.03
CA ALA A 66 -33.82 8.34 1.37
C ALA A 66 -35.05 8.39 0.45
N LEU A 67 -34.89 8.05 -0.83
CA LEU A 67 -36.00 7.95 -1.77
C LEU A 67 -36.88 6.74 -1.46
N ASN A 68 -36.28 5.58 -1.17
CA ASN A 68 -37.01 4.36 -0.80
C ASN A 68 -37.79 4.55 0.51
N ASP A 69 -37.21 5.29 1.47
CA ASP A 69 -37.82 5.63 2.75
C ASP A 69 -38.77 6.85 2.65
N GLN A 70 -39.00 7.38 1.45
CA GLN A 70 -39.87 8.53 1.18
C GLN A 70 -39.52 9.82 1.96
N ILE A 71 -38.25 9.96 2.37
CA ILE A 71 -37.72 11.19 3.00
C ILE A 71 -37.59 12.31 1.94
N THR A 72 -37.34 11.92 0.69
CA THR A 72 -37.32 12.81 -0.48
C THR A 72 -38.07 12.16 -1.63
N PHE A 73 -38.61 12.98 -2.53
CA PHE A 73 -39.30 12.53 -3.74
C PHE A 73 -38.43 12.68 -5.01
N LEU A 74 -37.22 13.21 -4.86
CA LEU A 74 -36.29 13.47 -5.96
C LEU A 74 -34.91 12.88 -5.64
N HIS A 75 -34.30 12.23 -6.64
CA HIS A 75 -32.91 11.76 -6.54
C HIS A 75 -31.94 12.79 -7.15
N PRO A 76 -31.23 13.61 -6.36
CA PRO A 76 -30.47 14.76 -6.87
C PRO A 76 -29.25 14.39 -7.69
N CYS A 77 -28.65 13.19 -7.48
CA CYS A 77 -27.52 12.77 -8.29
C CYS A 77 -27.90 12.21 -9.67
N LYS A 78 -29.20 12.04 -9.96
CA LYS A 78 -29.65 11.46 -11.23
C LYS A 78 -29.46 12.49 -12.35
N GLY A 79 -28.75 12.10 -13.41
CA GLY A 79 -28.45 12.98 -14.55
C GLY A 79 -27.26 13.94 -14.34
N VAL A 80 -26.61 13.94 -13.17
CA VAL A 80 -25.43 14.77 -12.91
C VAL A 80 -24.19 14.08 -13.44
N LYS A 81 -23.53 14.70 -14.42
CA LYS A 81 -22.26 14.22 -14.99
C LYS A 81 -21.10 14.56 -14.06
N THR A 82 -20.13 13.65 -13.97
CA THR A 82 -18.83 13.88 -13.32
C THR A 82 -17.71 13.86 -14.35
N PRO A 83 -16.55 14.47 -14.04
CA PRO A 83 -15.38 14.37 -14.89
C PRO A 83 -15.01 12.91 -15.18
N THR A 84 -14.61 12.62 -16.41
CA THR A 84 -14.16 11.28 -16.80
C THR A 84 -12.88 10.94 -16.04
N VAL A 85 -12.84 9.73 -15.49
CA VAL A 85 -11.62 9.20 -14.88
C VAL A 85 -10.77 8.59 -16.00
N PRO A 86 -9.61 9.18 -16.33
CA PRO A 86 -8.71 8.56 -17.30
C PRO A 86 -8.26 7.21 -16.75
N LYS A 87 -8.29 6.18 -17.60
CA LYS A 87 -7.72 4.87 -17.26
C LYS A 87 -6.24 4.92 -17.61
N PRO A 88 -5.32 4.96 -16.64
CA PRO A 88 -3.90 4.93 -16.95
C PRO A 88 -3.56 3.58 -17.57
N GLU A 89 -2.63 3.60 -18.53
CA GLU A 89 -2.05 2.39 -19.07
C GLU A 89 -1.31 1.60 -17.98
N LEU A 90 -1.49 0.29 -17.99
CA LEU A 90 -0.93 -0.58 -16.98
C LEU A 90 0.53 -0.91 -17.33
N LYS A 91 1.48 -0.26 -16.66
CA LYS A 91 2.90 -0.58 -16.79
C LYS A 91 3.24 -1.84 -15.97
N ILE A 92 3.67 -2.89 -16.65
CA ILE A 92 4.07 -4.16 -16.06
C ILE A 92 5.60 -4.16 -15.91
N ILE A 93 6.10 -4.55 -14.74
CA ILE A 93 7.55 -4.72 -14.55
C ILE A 93 8.04 -5.94 -15.33
N THR A 94 9.24 -5.87 -15.89
CA THR A 94 9.91 -7.03 -16.51
C THR A 94 10.59 -7.91 -15.45
N PRO A 95 10.95 -9.17 -15.78
CA PRO A 95 11.74 -10.01 -14.88
C PRO A 95 13.05 -9.37 -14.43
N GLU A 96 13.77 -8.68 -15.33
CA GLU A 96 15.04 -8.02 -15.04
C GLU A 96 14.85 -6.81 -14.10
N GLN A 97 13.77 -6.06 -14.30
CA GLN A 97 13.38 -4.99 -13.40
C GLN A 97 13.01 -5.54 -12.02
N PHE A 98 12.31 -6.67 -11.96
CA PHE A 98 12.02 -7.34 -10.69
C PHE A 98 13.29 -7.79 -9.98
N ASP A 99 14.24 -8.39 -10.69
CA ASP A 99 15.54 -8.80 -10.12
C ASP A 99 16.27 -7.61 -9.50
N THR A 100 16.27 -6.46 -10.20
CA THR A 100 16.89 -5.23 -9.71
C THR A 100 16.22 -4.74 -8.41
N ILE A 101 14.88 -4.81 -8.34
CA ILE A 101 14.15 -4.50 -7.10
C ILE A 101 14.49 -5.51 -6.00
N TYR A 102 14.53 -6.80 -6.32
CA TYR A 102 14.79 -7.88 -5.39
C TYR A 102 16.17 -7.74 -4.73
N GLN A 103 17.21 -7.41 -5.51
CA GLN A 103 18.56 -7.16 -4.99
C GLN A 103 18.65 -5.89 -4.14
N ALA A 104 17.76 -4.92 -4.36
CA ALA A 104 17.71 -3.69 -3.59
C ALA A 104 16.94 -3.81 -2.25
N LEU A 105 16.32 -4.96 -1.97
CA LEU A 105 15.62 -5.22 -0.70
C LEU A 105 16.61 -5.36 0.46
N PRO A 106 16.25 -4.90 1.67
CA PRO A 106 17.21 -4.73 2.76
C PRO A 106 17.65 -6.03 3.44
N ASN A 107 16.86 -7.10 3.36
CA ASN A 107 17.13 -8.37 4.04
C ASN A 107 16.35 -9.54 3.40
N ALA A 108 16.71 -10.76 3.81
CA ALA A 108 16.14 -12.01 3.29
C ALA A 108 14.62 -12.15 3.55
N ASP A 109 14.10 -11.66 4.68
CA ASP A 109 12.68 -11.70 4.97
C ASP A 109 11.86 -10.88 3.97
N MET A 110 12.31 -9.65 3.68
CA MET A 110 11.63 -8.77 2.73
C MET A 110 11.77 -9.30 1.30
N GLN A 111 12.91 -9.93 0.97
CA GLN A 111 13.08 -10.67 -0.28
C GLN A 111 12.06 -11.79 -0.39
N LEU A 112 11.94 -12.67 0.61
CA LEU A 112 10.99 -13.77 0.61
C LEU A 112 9.54 -13.30 0.56
N LEU A 113 9.19 -12.23 1.26
CA LEU A 113 7.87 -11.59 1.20
C LEU A 113 7.52 -11.17 -0.23
N ILE A 114 8.44 -10.48 -0.91
CA ILE A 114 8.21 -9.92 -2.25
C ILE A 114 8.26 -11.00 -3.34
N GLU A 115 9.14 -11.98 -3.20
CA GLU A 115 9.20 -13.16 -4.05
C GLU A 115 7.91 -13.98 -3.94
N THR A 116 7.40 -14.16 -2.72
CA THR A 116 6.09 -14.78 -2.50
C THR A 116 4.98 -13.94 -3.12
N ALA A 117 5.03 -12.60 -3.00
CA ALA A 117 4.02 -11.71 -3.57
C ALA A 117 3.91 -11.87 -5.10
N ILE A 118 5.03 -11.91 -5.81
CA ILE A 118 5.03 -12.04 -7.28
C ILE A 118 4.73 -13.47 -7.75
N GLU A 119 5.12 -14.51 -7.00
CA GLU A 119 4.80 -15.90 -7.37
C GLU A 119 3.31 -16.25 -7.16
N THR A 120 2.68 -15.62 -6.18
CA THR A 120 1.31 -15.96 -5.76
C THR A 120 0.26 -14.97 -6.26
N GLY A 121 0.66 -13.74 -6.58
CA GLY A 121 -0.24 -12.66 -6.95
C GLY A 121 -1.21 -12.25 -5.83
N LEU A 122 -0.88 -12.52 -4.56
CA LEU A 122 -1.76 -12.18 -3.44
C LEU A 122 -1.93 -10.67 -3.27
N ARG A 123 -3.10 -10.26 -2.79
CA ARG A 123 -3.31 -8.88 -2.31
C ARG A 123 -2.49 -8.68 -1.04
N TRP A 124 -2.07 -7.45 -0.76
CA TRP A 124 -1.26 -7.13 0.43
C TRP A 124 -1.84 -7.72 1.72
N GLY A 125 -3.13 -7.52 1.98
CA GLY A 125 -3.79 -8.04 3.18
C GLY A 125 -3.92 -9.58 3.21
N GLU A 126 -3.89 -10.26 2.06
CA GLU A 126 -3.85 -11.73 2.02
C GLU A 126 -2.43 -12.22 2.32
N LEU A 127 -1.42 -11.58 1.69
CA LEU A 127 -0.01 -11.91 1.84
C LEU A 127 0.48 -11.74 3.29
N THR A 128 0.15 -10.61 3.92
CA THR A 128 0.58 -10.32 5.29
C THR A 128 -0.24 -11.03 6.36
N GLU A 129 -1.31 -11.74 5.97
CA GLU A 129 -2.15 -12.55 6.87
C GLU A 129 -1.88 -14.05 6.68
N LEU A 130 -0.95 -14.44 5.80
CA LEU A 130 -0.58 -15.85 5.65
C LEU A 130 0.02 -16.39 6.96
N ARG A 131 -0.48 -17.54 7.39
CA ARG A 131 0.02 -18.26 8.57
C ARG A 131 0.68 -19.57 8.16
N VAL A 132 1.49 -20.14 9.04
CA VAL A 132 2.17 -21.43 8.78
C VAL A 132 1.18 -22.52 8.39
N LYS A 133 0.02 -22.61 9.08
CA LYS A 133 -1.05 -23.59 8.79
C LYS A 133 -1.67 -23.48 7.40
N ASP A 134 -1.50 -22.36 6.70
CA ASP A 134 -2.01 -22.21 5.34
C ASP A 134 -1.15 -22.92 4.30
N LEU A 135 0.11 -23.23 4.62
CA LEU A 135 1.05 -23.89 3.73
C LEU A 135 1.17 -25.38 4.06
N ASN A 136 0.73 -26.22 3.14
CA ASN A 136 1.07 -27.64 3.19
C ASN A 136 2.47 -27.84 2.57
N ARG A 137 3.47 -28.05 3.43
CA ARG A 137 4.90 -28.16 3.05
C ARG A 137 5.19 -29.32 2.09
N THR A 138 4.48 -30.44 2.23
CA THR A 138 4.65 -31.64 1.37
C THR A 138 4.06 -31.42 -0.02
N THR A 139 2.80 -30.97 -0.08
CA THR A 139 2.09 -30.79 -1.34
C THR A 139 2.40 -29.45 -1.99
N ARG A 140 3.04 -28.50 -1.30
CA ARG A 140 3.33 -27.13 -1.78
C ARG A 140 2.06 -26.34 -2.11
N ILE A 141 0.96 -26.68 -1.47
CA ILE A 141 -0.32 -25.99 -1.64
C ILE A 141 -0.42 -24.92 -0.56
N LEU A 142 -0.57 -23.67 -0.99
CA LEU A 142 -0.88 -22.53 -0.14
C LEU A 142 -2.39 -22.26 -0.21
N SER A 143 -3.03 -22.17 0.95
CA SER A 143 -4.47 -21.91 1.09
C SER A 143 -4.72 -20.46 1.51
N VAL A 144 -5.38 -19.68 0.67
CA VAL A 144 -5.74 -18.29 0.99
C VAL A 144 -7.12 -18.28 1.61
N ARG A 145 -7.17 -18.18 2.94
CA ARG A 145 -8.42 -18.28 3.72
C ARG A 145 -8.84 -16.98 4.40
N ARG A 146 -7.89 -16.05 4.54
CA ARG A 146 -8.03 -14.83 5.32
C ARG A 146 -7.41 -13.65 4.60
N ALA A 147 -7.84 -12.46 4.99
CA ALA A 147 -7.17 -11.22 4.66
C ALA A 147 -7.25 -10.26 5.84
N VAL A 148 -6.16 -9.55 6.10
CA VAL A 148 -6.12 -8.50 7.13
C VAL A 148 -6.35 -7.14 6.51
N VAL A 149 -7.06 -6.27 7.23
CA VAL A 149 -7.16 -4.85 6.92
C VAL A 149 -6.70 -4.02 8.10
N GLN A 150 -6.04 -2.90 7.80
CA GLN A 150 -5.70 -1.91 8.79
C GLN A 150 -6.83 -0.88 8.87
N VAL A 151 -7.35 -0.63 10.08
CA VAL A 151 -8.41 0.36 10.35
C VAL A 151 -8.06 1.19 11.58
N ASP A 152 -8.62 2.40 11.68
CA ASP A 152 -8.57 3.15 12.95
C ASP A 152 -9.27 2.34 14.06
N PRO A 153 -8.67 2.27 15.27
CA PRO A 153 -9.23 1.56 16.42
C PRO A 153 -10.72 1.81 16.67
N LYS A 154 -11.21 3.04 16.45
CA LYS A 154 -12.63 3.38 16.67
C LYS A 154 -13.59 2.64 15.72
N PHE A 155 -13.08 2.16 14.59
CA PHE A 155 -13.86 1.39 13.61
C PHE A 155 -13.65 -0.12 13.74
N HIS A 156 -12.69 -0.56 14.55
CA HIS A 156 -12.40 -1.96 14.81
C HIS A 156 -13.38 -2.57 15.82
N PRO A 157 -13.91 -3.79 15.60
CA PRO A 157 -14.84 -4.43 16.55
C PRO A 157 -14.28 -4.56 17.98
N GLU A 158 -13.00 -4.87 18.10
CA GLU A 158 -12.27 -5.05 19.38
C GLU A 158 -11.33 -3.86 19.73
N GLY A 159 -11.40 -2.73 19.02
CA GLY A 159 -10.49 -1.60 19.29
C GLY A 159 -9.01 -1.79 18.89
N LYS A 160 -8.68 -2.86 18.17
CA LYS A 160 -7.33 -3.10 17.61
C LYS A 160 -7.12 -2.37 16.29
N ARG A 161 -5.90 -2.46 15.73
CA ARG A 161 -5.55 -1.77 14.47
C ARG A 161 -5.68 -2.65 13.23
N PHE A 162 -5.52 -3.95 13.38
CA PHE A 162 -5.62 -4.92 12.30
C PHE A 162 -6.84 -5.80 12.53
N HIS A 163 -7.74 -5.78 11.56
CA HIS A 163 -8.93 -6.62 11.57
C HIS A 163 -8.74 -7.76 10.58
N VAL A 164 -8.54 -8.97 11.11
CA VAL A 164 -8.51 -10.20 10.33
C VAL A 164 -9.92 -10.53 9.88
N LYS A 165 -10.07 -10.75 8.59
CA LYS A 165 -11.32 -11.20 7.98
C LYS A 165 -11.09 -12.60 7.45
N ASP A 166 -11.81 -13.56 8.01
CA ASP A 166 -12.06 -14.79 7.28
C ASP A 166 -12.87 -14.44 6.03
N TYR A 167 -12.64 -15.14 4.92
CA TYR A 167 -13.55 -15.07 3.77
C TYR A 167 -14.83 -15.87 4.10
N PRO A 168 -16.02 -15.26 4.35
CA PRO A 168 -17.21 -16.01 4.75
C PRO A 168 -18.27 -16.13 3.63
N LYS A 169 -18.75 -17.38 3.48
CA LYS A 169 -19.83 -18.02 2.69
C LYS A 169 -19.98 -17.83 1.16
N ASP A 170 -19.71 -16.66 0.58
CA ASP A 170 -20.00 -16.46 -0.86
C ASP A 170 -18.75 -16.19 -1.73
N LYS A 171 -17.54 -16.32 -1.17
CA LYS A 171 -16.27 -16.31 -1.92
C LYS A 171 -15.40 -17.46 -1.43
N GLU A 172 -15.20 -18.44 -2.31
CA GLU A 172 -14.44 -19.65 -2.00
C GLU A 172 -13.00 -19.32 -1.60
N SER A 173 -12.52 -19.99 -0.54
CA SER A 173 -11.09 -20.03 -0.24
C SER A 173 -10.36 -20.58 -1.46
N ARG A 174 -9.30 -19.92 -1.90
CA ARG A 174 -8.54 -20.39 -3.07
C ARG A 174 -7.26 -21.09 -2.66
N ARG A 175 -6.91 -22.14 -3.40
CA ARG A 175 -5.68 -22.90 -3.22
C ARG A 175 -4.78 -22.64 -4.42
N LEU A 176 -3.51 -22.40 -4.15
CA LEU A 176 -2.51 -22.18 -5.19
C LEU A 176 -1.30 -23.08 -4.94
N LYS A 177 -0.80 -23.66 -6.02
CA LYS A 177 0.43 -24.45 -6.01
C LYS A 177 1.62 -23.51 -6.10
N LEU A 178 2.58 -23.70 -5.19
CA LEU A 178 3.87 -23.00 -5.19
C LEU A 178 4.92 -23.79 -5.97
N SER A 179 5.89 -23.05 -6.51
CA SER A 179 7.12 -23.60 -7.05
C SER A 179 7.87 -24.37 -5.96
N ARG A 180 8.75 -25.29 -6.38
CA ARG A 180 9.59 -26.02 -5.41
C ARG A 180 10.49 -25.05 -4.65
N GLN A 181 11.03 -24.05 -5.35
CA GLN A 181 11.96 -23.08 -4.79
C GLN A 181 11.33 -22.26 -3.66
N ILE A 182 10.15 -21.67 -3.89
CA ILE A 182 9.47 -20.86 -2.86
C ILE A 182 8.99 -21.72 -1.71
N ALA A 183 8.43 -22.91 -1.98
CA ALA A 183 8.01 -23.80 -0.90
C ALA A 183 9.19 -24.22 0.00
N THR A 184 10.38 -24.42 -0.58
CA THR A 184 11.61 -24.69 0.18
C THR A 184 12.04 -23.46 0.97
N LYS A 185 12.10 -22.26 0.37
CA LYS A 185 12.48 -21.02 1.07
C LYS A 185 11.53 -20.72 2.23
N LEU A 186 10.23 -20.86 2.04
CA LEU A 186 9.23 -20.72 3.10
C LEU A 186 9.42 -21.77 4.20
N SER A 187 9.72 -23.02 3.84
CA SER A 187 10.00 -24.07 4.82
C SER A 187 11.23 -23.76 5.66
N VAL A 188 12.33 -23.32 5.04
CA VAL A 188 13.56 -22.89 5.75
C VAL A 188 13.27 -21.71 6.67
N HIS A 189 12.47 -20.75 6.21
CA HIS A 189 12.07 -19.60 7.02
C HIS A 189 11.24 -20.00 8.25
N ILE A 190 10.26 -20.89 8.08
CA ILE A 190 9.44 -21.42 9.18
C ILE A 190 10.32 -22.10 10.24
N ASP A 191 11.26 -22.93 9.80
CA ASP A 191 12.14 -23.66 10.72
C ASP A 191 13.14 -22.72 11.42
N ALA A 192 13.75 -21.78 10.67
CA ALA A 192 14.73 -20.83 11.20
C ALA A 192 14.12 -19.89 12.27
N GLU A 193 12.87 -19.48 12.08
CA GLU A 193 12.14 -18.61 13.01
C GLU A 193 11.34 -19.39 14.06
N SER A 194 11.35 -20.72 14.01
CA SER A 194 10.59 -21.61 14.92
C SER A 194 9.10 -21.25 15.00
N LEU A 195 8.48 -20.96 13.85
CA LEU A 195 7.10 -20.49 13.78
C LEU A 195 6.09 -21.63 14.05
N GLY A 196 5.14 -21.38 14.94
CA GLY A 196 4.00 -22.23 15.20
C GLY A 196 2.93 -22.13 14.11
N GLU A 197 1.96 -23.05 14.13
CA GLU A 197 0.92 -23.15 13.08
C GLU A 197 0.10 -21.86 12.89
N ASP A 198 -0.16 -21.13 13.97
CA ASP A 198 -0.95 -19.90 13.96
C ASP A 198 -0.14 -18.62 13.74
N ASP A 199 1.19 -18.72 13.70
CA ASP A 199 2.06 -17.57 13.52
C ASP A 199 2.01 -17.05 12.08
N LEU A 200 2.17 -15.73 11.95
CA LEU A 200 2.32 -15.07 10.66
C LEU A 200 3.62 -15.52 9.99
N LEU A 201 3.54 -15.95 8.72
CA LEU A 201 4.74 -16.25 7.92
C LEU A 201 5.63 -15.01 7.80
N PHE A 202 5.02 -13.84 7.65
CA PHE A 202 5.71 -12.57 7.53
C PHE A 202 5.24 -11.62 8.63
N ARG A 203 6.09 -11.43 9.64
CA ARG A 203 5.83 -10.52 10.76
C ARG A 203 6.72 -9.29 10.70
N LEU A 204 6.21 -8.16 11.18
CA LEU A 204 7.04 -7.01 11.48
C LEU A 204 7.88 -7.37 12.71
N ARG A 205 9.19 -7.57 12.54
CA ARG A 205 10.10 -7.72 13.68
C ARG A 205 10.11 -6.40 14.47
N ASP A 206 10.22 -6.51 15.80
CA ASP A 206 10.52 -5.34 16.62
C ASP A 206 11.75 -4.67 16.04
N GLN A 207 11.60 -3.42 15.60
CA GLN A 207 12.74 -2.69 15.06
C GLN A 207 13.74 -2.56 16.21
N GLU A 208 14.91 -3.19 16.07
CA GLU A 208 16.03 -2.93 16.96
C GLU A 208 16.14 -1.42 17.15
N ASP A 209 16.32 -1.02 18.40
CA ASP A 209 16.32 0.37 18.81
C ASP A 209 17.52 1.05 18.16
N THR A 210 17.37 1.50 16.91
CA THR A 210 18.41 2.23 16.21
C THR A 210 18.52 3.56 16.93
N THR A 211 19.47 3.61 17.87
CA THR A 211 19.93 4.87 18.44
C THR A 211 20.33 5.71 17.24
N PRO A 212 19.72 6.89 17.02
CA PRO A 212 20.08 7.73 15.89
C PRO A 212 21.60 7.92 15.91
N PRO A 213 22.31 7.66 14.81
CA PRO A 213 23.76 7.81 14.79
C PRO A 213 24.10 9.23 15.24
N LEU A 214 25.06 9.36 16.16
CA LEU A 214 25.57 10.66 16.53
C LEU A 214 26.13 11.33 15.28
N TYR A 215 25.61 12.51 14.96
CA TYR A 215 26.09 13.24 13.80
C TYR A 215 27.51 13.74 14.08
N VAL A 216 28.45 13.41 13.20
CA VAL A 216 29.76 14.08 13.19
C VAL A 216 29.54 15.52 12.72
N VAL A 217 29.78 16.47 13.62
CA VAL A 217 29.74 17.90 13.33
C VAL A 217 31.19 18.35 13.20
N PRO A 218 31.60 18.92 12.05
CA PRO A 218 32.93 19.55 11.93
C PRO A 218 33.13 20.61 13.02
N ASP A 219 34.38 20.89 13.38
CA ASP A 219 34.68 21.90 14.39
C ASP A 219 34.02 23.25 14.01
N PRO A 220 33.22 23.86 14.91
CA PRO A 220 32.64 25.18 14.68
C PRO A 220 33.64 26.26 14.26
N ASP A 221 34.92 26.10 14.58
CA ASP A 221 35.98 27.03 14.17
C ASP A 221 36.24 27.00 12.66
N ASP A 222 35.98 25.87 11.99
CA ASP A 222 36.19 25.68 10.55
C ASP A 222 34.98 26.10 9.69
N LEU A 223 33.83 26.37 10.31
CA LEU A 223 32.55 26.55 9.61
C LEU A 223 32.09 28.00 9.45
N GLY A 224 32.87 28.96 9.94
CA GLY A 224 32.56 30.39 9.83
C GLY A 224 31.33 30.85 10.63
N LEU A 225 30.82 32.05 10.31
CA LEU A 225 29.79 32.74 11.10
C LEU A 225 28.45 32.84 10.37
N THR A 226 27.36 32.64 11.11
CA THR A 226 25.98 32.85 10.67
C THR A 226 25.75 34.27 10.17
N ALA A 227 24.66 34.46 9.41
CA ALA A 227 24.08 35.77 9.19
C ALA A 227 23.78 36.47 10.54
N PRO A 228 23.83 37.81 10.59
CA PRO A 228 23.48 38.57 11.78
C PRO A 228 22.02 38.32 12.18
N ASN A 229 21.79 38.17 13.48
CA ASN A 229 20.42 38.09 14.02
C ASN A 229 19.79 39.49 14.13
N ALA A 230 18.57 39.57 14.69
CA ALA A 230 17.85 40.83 14.89
C ALA A 230 18.61 41.88 15.74
N ALA A 231 19.61 41.47 16.52
CA ALA A 231 20.48 42.35 17.30
C ALA A 231 21.85 42.58 16.65
N GLY A 232 22.01 42.24 15.36
CA GLY A 232 23.27 42.38 14.62
C GLY A 232 24.37 41.36 14.98
N ARG A 233 24.10 40.42 15.89
CA ARG A 233 25.10 39.47 16.39
C ARG A 233 25.23 38.26 15.48
N ARG A 234 26.46 37.79 15.29
CA ARG A 234 26.80 36.60 14.50
C ARG A 234 27.36 35.51 15.40
N TYR A 235 27.14 34.25 15.03
CA TYR A 235 27.53 33.09 15.83
C TYR A 235 28.20 32.05 14.94
N ARG A 236 29.01 31.16 15.50
CA ARG A 236 29.65 30.09 14.71
C ARG A 236 28.61 29.06 14.22
N HIS A 237 28.73 28.65 12.97
CA HIS A 237 28.00 27.49 12.46
C HIS A 237 28.44 26.22 13.21
N GLY A 238 27.56 25.21 13.27
CA GLY A 238 27.88 23.98 14.03
C GLY A 238 27.87 24.15 15.56
N SER A 239 27.44 25.30 16.09
CA SER A 239 27.32 25.55 17.54
C SER A 239 25.86 25.67 18.01
N LEU A 240 25.64 25.47 19.31
CA LEU A 240 24.34 25.73 19.95
C LEU A 240 23.90 27.18 19.83
N SER A 241 24.85 28.11 19.93
CA SER A 241 24.61 29.54 19.79
C SER A 241 24.17 29.88 18.37
N GLY A 242 24.78 29.26 17.35
CA GLY A 242 24.35 29.37 15.96
C GLY A 242 22.90 28.93 15.74
N TYR A 243 22.49 27.81 16.34
CA TYR A 243 21.12 27.30 16.23
C TYR A 243 20.09 28.13 17.03
N ASN A 244 20.37 28.43 18.30
CA ASN A 244 19.40 29.05 19.22
C ASN A 244 19.35 30.57 19.08
N ALA A 245 20.50 31.23 19.14
CA ALA A 245 20.63 32.69 19.18
C ALA A 245 20.79 33.30 17.76
N GLY A 246 21.51 32.61 16.88
CA GLY A 246 21.64 32.98 15.46
C GLY A 246 20.46 32.54 14.58
N LYS A 247 19.52 31.75 15.12
CA LYS A 247 18.37 31.17 14.39
C LYS A 247 18.74 30.42 13.10
N CYS A 248 19.99 29.99 12.96
CA CYS A 248 20.46 29.29 11.77
C CYS A 248 19.86 27.88 11.69
N ARG A 249 19.49 27.46 10.48
CA ARG A 249 18.88 26.15 10.18
C ARG A 249 19.65 25.36 9.11
N CYS A 250 20.92 25.69 8.87
CA CYS A 250 21.80 24.89 8.03
C CYS A 250 22.03 23.49 8.65
N ASP A 251 22.57 22.58 7.85
CA ASP A 251 22.78 21.19 8.24
C ASP A 251 23.69 21.05 9.47
N HIS A 252 24.82 21.78 9.52
CA HIS A 252 25.75 21.76 10.66
C HIS A 252 25.11 22.22 11.98
N CYS A 253 24.35 23.33 11.96
CA CYS A 253 23.67 23.83 13.16
C CYS A 253 22.56 22.88 13.63
N LYS A 254 21.83 22.25 12.71
CA LYS A 254 20.82 21.23 13.03
C LYS A 254 21.47 20.00 13.67
N LYS A 255 22.56 19.50 13.11
CA LYS A 255 23.32 18.36 13.62
C LYS A 255 23.91 18.63 15.01
N ALA A 256 24.52 19.80 15.23
CA ALA A 256 25.04 20.22 16.53
C ALA A 256 23.98 20.25 17.63
N PHE A 257 22.81 20.83 17.32
CA PHE A 257 21.69 20.84 18.25
C PHE A 257 21.14 19.43 18.51
N ALA A 258 21.11 18.56 17.48
CA ALA A 258 20.70 17.17 17.63
C ALA A 258 21.66 16.37 18.53
N THR A 259 22.97 16.53 18.37
CA THR A 259 24.00 15.89 19.22
C THR A 259 23.87 16.34 20.67
N TYR A 260 23.76 17.64 20.92
CA TYR A 260 23.51 18.18 22.27
C TYR A 260 22.24 17.60 22.92
N ARG A 261 21.14 17.52 22.16
CA ARG A 261 19.88 16.92 22.64
C ARG A 261 20.04 15.43 22.92
N ALA A 262 20.83 14.70 22.13
CA ALA A 262 21.13 13.29 22.37
C ALA A 262 21.92 13.09 23.68
N GLU A 263 22.98 13.86 23.90
CA GLU A 263 23.77 13.83 25.14
C GLU A 263 22.94 14.16 26.38
N ARG A 264 22.03 15.15 26.27
CA ARG A 264 21.12 15.49 27.38
C ARG A 264 20.18 14.35 27.73
N ARG A 265 19.66 13.62 26.74
CA ARG A 265 18.83 12.42 26.97
C ARG A 265 19.65 11.31 27.63
N ALA A 266 20.87 11.07 27.17
CA ALA A 266 21.77 10.09 27.77
C ALA A 266 22.07 10.40 29.25
N LYS A 267 22.14 11.69 29.61
CA LYS A 267 22.31 12.18 30.99
C LYS A 267 20.99 12.30 31.78
N GLY A 268 19.86 11.83 31.24
CA GLY A 268 18.55 11.91 31.88
C GLY A 268 17.97 13.32 32.05
N LYS A 269 18.59 14.34 31.44
CA LYS A 269 18.21 15.76 31.57
C LYS A 269 17.07 16.18 30.64
N ASP A 270 16.67 15.28 29.75
CA ASP A 270 15.55 15.43 28.83
C ASP A 270 14.67 14.18 28.95
N ALA A 271 13.35 14.37 29.09
CA ALA A 271 12.39 13.28 28.94
C ALA A 271 12.08 13.10 27.45
N PRO A 272 12.64 12.09 26.75
CA PRO A 272 12.22 11.82 25.39
C PRO A 272 10.73 11.48 25.38
N ARG A 273 10.00 11.93 24.35
CA ARG A 273 8.67 11.37 24.09
C ARG A 273 8.86 9.85 24.00
N LYS A 274 8.13 9.09 24.84
CA LYS A 274 8.08 7.63 24.69
C LYS A 274 7.77 7.35 23.23
N LYS A 275 8.59 6.52 22.56
CA LYS A 275 8.28 6.09 21.20
C LYS A 275 6.86 5.52 21.25
N ARG A 276 6.02 5.96 20.33
CA ARG A 276 4.69 5.39 20.20
C ARG A 276 4.91 3.98 19.68
N VAL A 277 4.89 2.99 20.58
CA VAL A 277 4.85 1.59 20.19
C VAL A 277 3.50 1.43 19.50
N VAL A 278 3.54 1.28 18.18
CA VAL A 278 2.35 0.92 17.45
C VAL A 278 2.22 -0.57 17.66
N ASP A 279 1.24 -0.99 18.45
CA ASP A 279 0.84 -2.38 18.49
C ASP A 279 0.30 -2.75 17.10
N THR A 280 1.10 -3.55 16.38
CA THR A 280 0.75 -4.06 15.07
C THR A 280 0.39 -5.53 15.11
N ASP A 281 0.17 -6.12 16.30
CA ASP A 281 -0.18 -7.54 16.49
C ASP A 281 0.61 -8.52 15.58
N GLY A 282 1.87 -8.18 15.29
CA GLY A 282 2.78 -8.90 14.37
C GLY A 282 2.65 -8.54 12.88
N HIS A 283 1.55 -7.95 12.42
CA HIS A 283 1.33 -7.57 11.03
C HIS A 283 2.29 -6.47 10.56
N ILE A 284 2.61 -6.51 9.26
CA ILE A 284 3.37 -5.46 8.58
C ILE A 284 2.40 -4.37 8.08
N PRO A 285 2.41 -3.14 8.64
CA PRO A 285 1.57 -2.07 8.15
C PRO A 285 1.94 -1.70 6.71
N ARG A 286 0.94 -1.56 5.84
CA ARG A 286 1.15 -1.24 4.42
C ARG A 286 1.96 0.05 4.22
N ASP A 287 1.65 1.09 4.98
CA ASP A 287 2.34 2.37 4.89
C ASP A 287 3.76 2.32 5.44
N TRP A 288 3.99 1.51 6.48
CA TRP A 288 5.33 1.27 7.00
C TRP A 288 6.18 0.56 5.95
N PHE A 289 5.68 -0.53 5.35
CA PHE A 289 6.39 -1.25 4.30
C PHE A 289 6.69 -0.34 3.11
N ARG A 290 5.67 0.39 2.63
CA ARG A 290 5.80 1.32 1.50
C ARG A 290 6.90 2.36 1.74
N THR A 291 6.96 2.92 2.94
CA THR A 291 7.84 4.05 3.27
C THR A 291 9.26 3.62 3.63
N ASN A 292 9.39 2.54 4.41
CA ASN A 292 10.67 2.11 4.98
C ASN A 292 11.38 1.05 4.15
N ILE A 293 10.65 0.27 3.36
CA ILE A 293 11.21 -0.85 2.58
C ILE A 293 11.07 -0.56 1.09
N TRP A 294 9.83 -0.48 0.60
CA TRP A 294 9.54 -0.46 -0.84
C TRP A 294 10.11 0.77 -1.55
N LYS A 295 9.79 1.98 -1.09
CA LYS A 295 10.24 3.22 -1.74
C LYS A 295 11.78 3.35 -1.72
N PRO A 296 12.49 3.09 -0.61
CA PRO A 296 13.94 3.06 -0.61
C PRO A 296 14.54 2.03 -1.57
N SER A 297 13.97 0.82 -1.65
CA SER A 297 14.43 -0.21 -2.59
C SER A 297 14.20 0.19 -4.05
N LEU A 298 13.06 0.79 -4.39
CA LEU A 298 12.83 1.32 -5.74
C LEU A 298 13.80 2.43 -6.12
N ASN A 299 14.09 3.34 -5.19
CA ASN A 299 15.07 4.41 -5.43
C ASN A 299 16.47 3.85 -5.70
N LYS A 300 16.85 2.78 -4.99
CA LYS A 300 18.13 2.07 -5.23
C LYS A 300 18.13 1.31 -6.55
N ALA A 301 17.00 0.71 -6.91
CA ALA A 301 16.83 -0.05 -8.15
C ALA A 301 16.81 0.85 -9.40
N GLY A 302 16.52 2.15 -9.27
CA GLY A 302 16.70 3.12 -10.35
C GLY A 302 15.69 3.00 -11.50
N LEU A 303 14.47 2.54 -11.22
CA LEU A 303 13.43 2.42 -12.24
C LEU A 303 12.95 3.80 -12.73
N ASP A 304 12.62 3.87 -14.02
CA ASP A 304 12.14 5.06 -14.73
C ASP A 304 10.66 5.39 -14.45
N PHE A 305 9.92 4.47 -13.81
CA PHE A 305 8.53 4.69 -13.42
C PHE A 305 8.23 4.23 -11.99
N HIS A 306 7.11 4.73 -11.47
CA HIS A 306 6.65 4.39 -10.13
C HIS A 306 6.01 3.00 -10.10
N VAL A 307 6.54 2.12 -9.25
CA VAL A 307 6.00 0.78 -8.99
C VAL A 307 5.41 0.71 -7.58
N ARG A 308 4.19 0.22 -7.42
CA ARG A 308 3.56 -0.08 -6.13
C ARG A 308 3.71 -1.57 -5.85
N ALA A 309 3.69 -1.96 -4.58
CA ALA A 309 3.67 -3.38 -4.21
C ALA A 309 2.48 -4.16 -4.85
N HIS A 310 1.36 -3.48 -5.12
CA HIS A 310 0.23 -4.11 -5.82
C HIS A 310 0.51 -4.39 -7.30
N ASP A 311 1.47 -3.69 -7.91
CA ASP A 311 1.85 -3.91 -9.30
C ASP A 311 2.58 -5.25 -9.48
N LEU A 312 3.11 -5.87 -8.41
CA LEU A 312 3.60 -7.26 -8.42
C LEU A 312 2.48 -8.26 -8.74
N ARG A 313 1.25 -7.99 -8.28
CA ARG A 313 0.09 -8.80 -8.64
C ARG A 313 -0.31 -8.61 -10.11
N HIS A 314 -0.09 -7.41 -10.66
CA HIS A 314 -0.28 -7.17 -12.08
C HIS A 314 0.78 -7.92 -12.90
N ALA A 315 2.05 -7.85 -12.49
CA ALA A 315 3.14 -8.62 -13.08
C ALA A 315 2.88 -10.13 -13.04
N HIS A 316 2.47 -10.67 -11.89
CA HIS A 316 2.10 -12.08 -11.76
C HIS A 316 1.07 -12.51 -12.83
N ALA A 317 0.02 -11.72 -13.00
CA ALA A 317 -1.04 -12.01 -13.95
C ALA A 317 -0.54 -11.97 -15.40
N SER A 318 0.14 -10.88 -15.76
CA SER A 318 0.67 -10.67 -17.12
C SER A 318 1.73 -11.71 -17.48
N TRP A 319 2.64 -12.06 -16.56
CA TRP A 319 3.68 -13.05 -16.79
C TRP A 319 3.13 -14.47 -16.95
N LEU A 320 2.09 -14.84 -16.18
CA LEU A 320 1.42 -16.12 -16.39
C LEU A 320 0.76 -16.20 -17.77
N LEU A 321 0.07 -15.14 -18.18
CA LEU A 321 -0.55 -15.09 -19.51
C LEU A 321 0.50 -15.12 -20.62
N ALA A 322 1.60 -14.38 -20.48
CA ALA A 322 2.72 -14.41 -21.43
C ALA A 322 3.40 -15.78 -21.48
N GLY A 323 3.42 -16.51 -20.36
CA GLY A 323 3.86 -17.90 -20.30
C GLY A 323 2.84 -18.93 -20.82
N GLY A 324 1.74 -18.49 -21.43
CA GLY A 324 0.72 -19.35 -22.03
C GLY A 324 -0.32 -19.92 -21.04
N ALA A 325 -0.41 -19.38 -19.82
CA ALA A 325 -1.45 -19.79 -18.89
C ALA A 325 -2.84 -19.33 -19.36
N ASP A 326 -3.84 -20.19 -19.15
CA ASP A 326 -5.23 -19.87 -19.47
C ASP A 326 -5.79 -18.74 -18.58
N LEU A 327 -6.64 -17.89 -19.17
CA LEU A 327 -7.20 -16.71 -18.50
C LEU A 327 -8.08 -17.07 -17.30
N GLN A 328 -8.82 -18.18 -17.37
CA GLN A 328 -9.62 -18.68 -16.26
C GLN A 328 -8.72 -19.17 -15.12
N VAL A 329 -7.60 -19.85 -15.43
CA VAL A 329 -6.60 -20.23 -14.42
C VAL A 329 -6.01 -19.00 -13.73
N VAL A 330 -5.66 -17.96 -14.47
CA VAL A 330 -5.14 -16.70 -13.90
C VAL A 330 -6.20 -16.01 -13.04
N LYS A 331 -7.46 -15.94 -13.50
CA LYS A 331 -8.59 -15.39 -12.74
C LYS A 331 -8.78 -16.14 -11.40
N GLU A 332 -8.74 -17.46 -11.42
CA GLU A 332 -8.88 -18.32 -10.22
C GLU A 332 -7.72 -18.10 -9.26
N ARG A 333 -6.48 -18.11 -9.76
CA ARG A 333 -5.28 -17.87 -8.94
C ARG A 333 -5.29 -16.49 -8.28
N LEU A 334 -5.76 -15.47 -8.98
CA LEU A 334 -5.93 -14.12 -8.46
C LEU A 334 -7.14 -13.99 -7.53
N GLY A 335 -8.15 -14.85 -7.62
CA GLY A 335 -9.41 -14.71 -6.90
C GLY A 335 -10.21 -13.49 -7.38
N HIS A 336 -10.34 -13.33 -8.71
CA HIS A 336 -11.21 -12.34 -9.32
C HIS A 336 -12.64 -12.88 -9.42
N GLY A 337 -13.61 -12.13 -8.88
CA GLY A 337 -15.02 -12.49 -8.97
C GLY A 337 -15.65 -12.29 -10.35
N SER A 338 -14.95 -11.60 -11.26
CA SER A 338 -15.38 -11.38 -12.65
C SER A 338 -14.19 -11.51 -13.58
N ILE A 339 -14.39 -12.18 -14.72
CA ILE A 339 -13.38 -12.37 -15.77
C ILE A 339 -12.95 -11.04 -16.39
N THR A 340 -13.85 -10.06 -16.48
CA THR A 340 -13.57 -8.69 -16.98
C THR A 340 -12.47 -7.99 -16.18
N THR A 341 -12.30 -8.34 -14.89
CA THR A 341 -11.19 -7.79 -14.09
C THR A 341 -9.83 -8.35 -14.51
N THR A 342 -9.81 -9.55 -15.09
CA THR A 342 -8.61 -10.23 -15.58
C THR A 342 -8.33 -9.87 -17.04
N GLU A 343 -9.35 -9.63 -17.87
CA GLU A 343 -9.22 -9.23 -19.29
C GLU A 343 -8.29 -8.03 -19.50
N LYS A 344 -8.20 -7.11 -18.53
CA LYS A 344 -7.29 -5.95 -18.59
C LYS A 344 -5.82 -6.31 -18.80
N TYR A 345 -5.40 -7.54 -18.50
CA TYR A 345 -4.02 -7.99 -18.69
C TYR A 345 -3.75 -8.51 -20.11
N LEU A 346 -4.79 -8.83 -20.89
CA LEU A 346 -4.62 -9.29 -22.28
C LEU A 346 -3.95 -8.22 -23.15
N HIS A 347 -4.27 -6.95 -22.92
CA HIS A 347 -3.65 -5.82 -23.62
C HIS A 347 -2.19 -5.58 -23.26
N THR A 348 -1.63 -6.29 -22.27
CA THR A 348 -0.23 -6.13 -21.85
C THR A 348 0.69 -7.21 -22.43
N LEU A 349 0.15 -8.13 -23.22
CA LEU A 349 0.92 -9.20 -23.86
C LEU A 349 1.58 -8.66 -25.13
N PRO A 350 2.92 -8.58 -25.20
CA PRO A 350 3.58 -8.45 -26.48
C PRO A 350 3.31 -9.72 -27.29
N ASP A 351 3.11 -9.55 -28.61
CA ASP A 351 3.10 -10.65 -29.57
C ASP A 351 2.10 -11.78 -29.27
N ALA A 352 0.89 -11.41 -28.84
CA ALA A 352 -0.21 -12.36 -28.57
C ALA A 352 -0.52 -13.25 -29.78
N ASP A 353 -0.36 -12.71 -31.00
CA ASP A 353 -0.52 -13.46 -32.25
C ASP A 353 0.64 -14.45 -32.48
N GLU A 354 1.90 -14.07 -32.22
CA GLU A 354 3.03 -15.01 -32.34
C GLU A 354 2.92 -16.14 -31.31
N SER A 355 2.57 -15.81 -30.07
CA SER A 355 2.33 -16.81 -29.01
C SER A 355 1.21 -17.79 -29.38
N ALA A 356 0.16 -17.32 -30.05
CA ALA A 356 -0.92 -18.17 -30.53
C ALA A 356 -0.48 -19.09 -31.68
N ILE A 357 0.38 -18.60 -32.57
CA ILE A 357 0.96 -19.40 -33.66
C ILE A 357 1.96 -20.41 -33.11
N ASP A 358 2.86 -20.06 -32.19
CA ASP A 358 3.79 -20.98 -31.54
C ASP A 358 3.05 -22.11 -30.82
N ALA A 359 1.97 -21.78 -30.10
CA ALA A 359 1.11 -22.78 -29.47
C ALA A 359 0.47 -23.71 -30.51
N PHE A 360 -0.02 -23.16 -31.63
CA PHE A 360 -0.60 -23.93 -32.73
C PHE A 360 0.45 -24.84 -33.42
N GLU A 361 1.65 -24.32 -33.68
CA GLU A 361 2.77 -25.05 -34.27
C GLU A 361 3.24 -26.17 -33.35
N SER A 362 3.36 -25.94 -32.03
CA SER A 362 3.74 -26.96 -31.05
C SER A 362 2.76 -28.15 -31.03
N ILE A 363 1.48 -27.92 -31.34
CA ILE A 363 0.45 -28.96 -31.46
C ILE A 363 0.53 -29.64 -32.82
N ARG A 364 0.76 -28.88 -33.91
CA ARG A 364 0.85 -29.39 -35.28
C ARG A 364 2.11 -30.23 -35.52
N TYR A 365 3.22 -29.88 -34.90
CA TYR A 365 4.52 -30.55 -35.05
C TYR A 365 4.82 -31.55 -33.92
N ARG A 366 3.79 -31.96 -33.17
CA ARG A 366 3.88 -32.95 -32.08
C ARG A 366 4.01 -34.39 -32.63
N LYS A 367 5.10 -34.67 -33.37
CA LYS A 367 5.80 -35.95 -33.57
C LYS A 367 6.64 -35.90 -34.84
N GLY A 368 7.94 -35.69 -34.64
CA GLY A 368 8.96 -35.83 -35.68
C GLY A 368 10.32 -36.22 -35.07
N THR A 369 10.34 -37.09 -34.07
CA THR A 369 11.55 -37.77 -33.59
C THR A 369 11.18 -39.20 -33.24
N GLY A 370 11.20 -40.04 -34.27
CA GLY A 370 11.36 -41.49 -34.20
C GLY A 370 12.56 -41.84 -35.08
#